data_AF-A0A7J9X2V6-F1
#
_entry.id   AF-A0A7J9X2V6-F1
#
_cell.length_a   1.000
_cell.length_b   1.000
_cell.length_c   1.000
_cell.angle_alpha   90.00
_cell.angle_beta   90.00
_cell.angle_gamma   90.00
#
_symmetry.space_group_name_H-M   'P 1'
#
loop_
_entity.id
_entity.type
_entity.pdbx_description
1 polymer ?
#
loop_
_entity_poly.entity_id
_entity_poly.type
_entity_poly.pdbx_seq_one_letter_code
_entity_poly.pdbx_strand_id
1 'polypeptide(L)'
;MNPRRLWRRIQQGHVNNIDFNDFVRLVEAFGFEFVRQRGTSHRIYTRDDIQQPLPVQPQRNGSAKPYQVRQLKDLVKDYDLSLEGEAMSDYAINIFWSDEDGEYIAIVPDLRGCSASGATPEEALREVQIAKDLWLEVARERDYEVPEPRWRPDEPAKAAG
;
A
#
# COMPACT_ATOMS: atom_id res chain seq x y z
N MET A 1 6.29 -13.56 -0.83
CA MET A 1 6.03 -12.26 -1.48
C MET A 1 5.72 -11.20 -0.42
N ASN A 2 6.04 -9.93 -0.67
CA ASN A 2 5.61 -8.82 0.18
C ASN A 2 4.05 -8.72 0.19
N PRO A 3 3.38 -8.60 1.35
CA PRO A 3 1.91 -8.54 1.43
C PRO A 3 1.27 -7.47 0.55
N ARG A 4 1.84 -6.25 0.51
CA ARG A 4 1.33 -5.16 -0.34
C ARG A 4 1.40 -5.50 -1.83
N ARG A 5 2.50 -6.13 -2.26
CA ARG A 5 2.65 -6.59 -3.66
C ARG A 5 1.62 -7.68 -3.99
N LEU A 6 1.36 -8.59 -3.05
CA LEU A 6 0.35 -9.63 -3.23
C LEU A 6 -1.07 -9.03 -3.28
N TRP A 7 -1.38 -8.10 -2.39
CA TRP A 7 -2.69 -7.42 -2.35
C TRP A 7 -3.01 -6.72 -3.66
N ARG A 8 -2.06 -5.95 -4.23
CA ARG A 8 -2.21 -5.32 -5.55
C ARG A 8 -2.58 -6.31 -6.66
N ARG A 9 -1.93 -7.48 -6.67
CA ARG A 9 -2.25 -8.54 -7.64
C ARG A 9 -3.66 -9.08 -7.44
N ILE A 10 -4.10 -9.27 -6.20
CA ILE A 10 -5.46 -9.74 -5.88
C ILE A 10 -6.52 -8.70 -6.27
N GLN A 11 -6.24 -7.40 -6.09
CA GLN A 11 -7.10 -6.31 -6.55
C GLN A 11 -7.29 -6.35 -8.07
N GLN A 12 -6.23 -6.66 -8.83
CA GLN A 12 -6.24 -6.87 -10.28
C GLN A 12 -6.91 -8.20 -10.72
N GLY A 13 -7.45 -8.99 -9.80
CA GLY A 13 -8.18 -10.22 -10.10
C GLY A 13 -7.34 -11.50 -10.05
N HIS A 14 -6.05 -11.41 -9.73
CA HIS A 14 -5.19 -12.59 -9.58
C HIS A 14 -5.46 -13.31 -8.25
N VAL A 15 -6.37 -14.28 -8.26
CA VAL A 15 -6.76 -15.08 -7.08
C VAL A 15 -6.26 -16.52 -7.10
N ASN A 16 -5.58 -16.94 -8.17
CA ASN A 16 -5.05 -18.29 -8.35
C ASN A 16 -3.52 -18.30 -8.16
N ASN A 17 -2.97 -19.48 -7.86
CA ASN A 17 -1.52 -19.72 -7.78
C ASN A 17 -0.79 -18.81 -6.77
N ILE A 18 -1.44 -18.57 -5.63
CA ILE A 18 -0.88 -17.82 -4.49
C ILE A 18 -0.34 -18.83 -3.49
N ASP A 19 0.93 -18.71 -3.10
CA ASP A 19 1.51 -19.56 -2.06
C ASP A 19 0.74 -19.42 -0.73
N PHE A 20 0.53 -20.52 -0.01
CA PHE A 20 -0.28 -20.49 1.21
C PHE A 20 0.36 -19.64 2.32
N ASN A 21 1.68 -19.64 2.47
CA ASN A 21 2.35 -18.81 3.47
C ASN A 21 2.33 -17.34 3.07
N ASP A 22 2.39 -17.04 1.78
CA ASP A 22 2.16 -15.68 1.26
C ASP A 22 0.75 -15.17 1.57
N PHE A 23 -0.27 -16.03 1.42
CA PHE A 23 -1.63 -15.69 1.80
C PHE A 23 -1.80 -15.48 3.30
N VAL A 24 -1.20 -16.33 4.14
CA VAL A 24 -1.22 -16.16 5.61
C VAL A 24 -0.58 -14.85 6.04
N ARG A 25 0.59 -14.50 5.49
CA ARG A 25 1.24 -13.21 5.76
C ARG A 25 0.37 -12.02 5.37
N LEU A 26 -0.45 -12.16 4.32
CA LEU A 26 -1.39 -11.13 3.92
C LEU A 26 -2.56 -11.02 4.90
N VAL A 27 -3.12 -12.15 5.36
CA VAL A 27 -4.17 -12.18 6.39
C VAL A 27 -3.69 -11.47 7.66
N GLU A 28 -2.49 -11.82 8.13
CA GLU A 28 -1.87 -11.22 9.32
C GLU A 28 -1.58 -9.71 9.11
N ALA A 29 -1.18 -9.30 7.91
CA ALA A 29 -0.96 -7.87 7.59
C ALA A 29 -2.26 -7.03 7.56
N PHE A 30 -3.42 -7.68 7.43
CA PHE A 30 -4.73 -7.05 7.64
C PHE A 30 -5.18 -7.15 9.11
N GLY A 31 -4.27 -7.35 10.07
CA GLY A 31 -4.55 -7.38 11.50
C GLY A 31 -5.34 -8.61 11.98
N PHE A 32 -5.46 -9.65 11.17
CA PHE A 32 -6.05 -10.90 11.64
C PHE A 32 -5.02 -11.71 12.44
N GLU A 33 -5.40 -12.09 13.65
CA GLU A 33 -4.57 -12.85 14.57
C GLU A 33 -4.85 -14.35 14.49
N PHE A 34 -3.80 -15.15 14.62
CA PHE A 34 -3.92 -16.61 14.69
C PHE A 34 -4.48 -17.05 16.05
N VAL A 35 -5.59 -17.76 16.05
CA VAL A 35 -6.22 -18.26 17.30
C VAL A 35 -5.86 -19.71 17.58
N ARG A 36 -6.02 -20.59 16.60
CA ARG A 36 -5.88 -22.04 16.80
C ARG A 36 -5.65 -22.79 15.50
N GLN A 37 -5.02 -23.96 15.64
CA GLN A 37 -4.87 -24.95 14.58
C GLN A 37 -5.38 -26.32 15.06
N ARG A 38 -6.08 -27.04 14.18
CA ARG A 38 -6.37 -28.47 14.37
C ARG A 38 -5.76 -29.27 13.22
N GLY A 39 -5.08 -30.36 13.57
CA GLY A 39 -4.28 -31.13 12.61
C GLY A 39 -3.08 -30.33 12.10
N THR A 40 -2.62 -30.63 10.88
CA THR A 40 -1.39 -30.04 10.32
C THR A 40 -1.63 -28.82 9.43
N SER A 41 -2.89 -28.48 9.12
CA SER A 41 -3.17 -27.56 8.00
C SER A 41 -4.36 -26.60 8.16
N HIS A 42 -5.32 -26.85 9.07
CA HIS A 42 -6.48 -25.97 9.25
C HIS A 42 -6.18 -24.92 10.32
N ARG A 43 -6.07 -23.66 9.93
CA ARG A 43 -5.81 -22.52 10.82
C ARG A 43 -7.03 -21.63 10.90
N ILE A 44 -7.29 -21.09 12.08
CA ILE A 44 -8.36 -20.12 12.32
C ILE A 44 -7.72 -18.78 12.68
N TYR A 45 -8.11 -17.74 11.93
CA TYR A 45 -7.73 -16.36 12.21
C TYR A 45 -8.96 -15.55 12.63
N THR A 46 -8.77 -14.55 13.49
CA THR A 46 -9.83 -13.62 13.96
C THR A 46 -9.30 -12.20 14.02
N ARG A 47 -10.19 -11.21 14.09
CA ARG A 47 -9.87 -9.81 14.32
C ARG A 47 -10.95 -9.21 15.22
N ASP A 48 -10.59 -8.36 16.16
CA ASP A 48 -11.51 -7.92 17.23
C ASP A 48 -12.72 -7.12 16.71
N ASP A 49 -12.57 -6.41 15.59
CA ASP A 49 -13.61 -5.62 14.93
C ASP A 49 -14.45 -6.44 13.92
N ILE A 50 -14.12 -7.73 13.69
CA ILE A 50 -14.82 -8.63 12.76
C ILE A 50 -15.34 -9.86 13.51
N GLN A 51 -16.67 -9.95 13.66
CA GLN A 51 -17.31 -11.08 14.37
C GLN A 51 -17.23 -12.43 13.65
N GLN A 52 -16.71 -12.47 12.42
CA GLN A 52 -16.60 -13.68 11.60
C GLN A 52 -15.14 -14.21 11.60
N PRO A 53 -14.89 -15.44 12.08
CA PRO A 53 -13.56 -16.05 11.97
C PRO A 53 -13.23 -16.41 10.51
N LEU A 54 -11.95 -16.30 10.15
CA LEU A 54 -11.43 -16.67 8.83
C LEU A 54 -10.70 -18.03 8.90
N PRO A 55 -11.35 -19.14 8.52
CA PRO A 55 -10.69 -20.44 8.41
C PRO A 55 -9.85 -20.54 7.13
N VAL A 56 -8.55 -20.81 7.28
CA VAL A 56 -7.61 -20.96 6.16
C VAL A 56 -6.97 -22.34 6.13
N GLN A 57 -6.73 -22.87 4.93
CA GLN A 57 -6.05 -24.15 4.76
C GLN A 57 -5.39 -24.25 3.36
N PRO A 58 -4.20 -24.86 3.24
CA PRO A 58 -3.55 -25.03 1.96
C PRO A 58 -4.29 -26.04 1.06
N GLN A 59 -4.11 -25.88 -0.25
CA GLN A 59 -4.32 -26.93 -1.23
C GLN A 59 -3.21 -28.00 -1.13
N ARG A 60 -3.42 -29.17 -1.76
CA ARG A 60 -2.40 -30.24 -1.79
C ARG A 60 -1.07 -29.78 -2.39
N ASN A 61 -1.09 -28.81 -3.29
CA ASN A 61 0.09 -28.23 -3.94
C ASN A 61 0.73 -27.08 -3.13
N GLY A 62 0.29 -26.84 -1.89
CA GLY A 62 0.82 -25.76 -1.03
C GLY A 62 0.29 -24.37 -1.34
N SER A 63 -0.59 -24.18 -2.33
CA SER A 63 -1.20 -22.87 -2.62
C SER A 63 -2.43 -22.58 -1.76
N ALA A 64 -2.75 -21.32 -1.55
CA ALA A 64 -4.02 -20.89 -1.00
C ALA A 64 -5.17 -21.28 -1.94
N LYS A 65 -6.34 -21.59 -1.38
CA LYS A 65 -7.52 -21.86 -2.19
C LYS A 65 -8.08 -20.54 -2.74
N PRO A 66 -8.43 -20.43 -4.04
CA PRO A 66 -8.90 -19.17 -4.62
C PRO A 66 -10.12 -18.57 -3.92
N TYR A 67 -11.00 -19.41 -3.37
CA TYR A 67 -12.15 -18.90 -2.60
C TYR A 67 -11.72 -18.25 -1.26
N GLN A 68 -10.64 -18.70 -0.62
CA GLN A 68 -10.15 -18.10 0.63
C GLN A 68 -9.56 -16.71 0.35
N VAL A 69 -8.91 -16.55 -0.80
CA VAL A 69 -8.43 -15.26 -1.28
C VAL A 69 -9.61 -14.30 -1.52
N ARG A 70 -10.70 -14.79 -2.12
CA ARG A 70 -11.94 -13.99 -2.28
C ARG A 70 -12.59 -13.66 -0.95
N GLN A 71 -12.68 -14.61 -0.02
CA GLN A 71 -13.21 -14.36 1.32
C GLN A 71 -12.46 -13.25 2.05
N LEU A 72 -11.12 -13.25 2.02
CA LEU A 72 -10.34 -12.16 2.57
C LEU A 72 -10.63 -10.83 1.83
N LYS A 73 -10.69 -10.85 0.49
CA LYS A 73 -11.00 -9.66 -0.31
C LYS A 73 -12.36 -9.07 0.03
N ASP A 74 -13.37 -9.92 0.24
CA ASP A 74 -14.72 -9.51 0.60
C ASP A 74 -14.72 -8.90 2.02
N LEU A 75 -14.04 -9.51 2.99
CA LEU A 75 -13.87 -8.94 4.34
C LEU A 75 -13.16 -7.58 4.31
N VAL A 76 -12.07 -7.46 3.55
CA VAL A 76 -11.34 -6.19 3.40
C VAL A 76 -12.24 -5.10 2.84
N LYS A 77 -13.10 -5.43 1.86
CA LYS A 77 -14.03 -4.48 1.26
C LYS A 77 -15.18 -4.11 2.21
N ASP A 78 -15.77 -5.10 2.86
CA ASP A 78 -16.97 -4.90 3.67
C ASP A 78 -16.68 -4.15 4.97
N TYR A 79 -15.45 -4.27 5.49
CA TYR A 79 -15.00 -3.62 6.72
C TYR A 79 -14.01 -2.48 6.48
N ASP A 80 -13.77 -2.09 5.22
CA ASP A 80 -12.84 -1.02 4.82
C ASP A 80 -11.44 -1.15 5.47
N LEU A 81 -10.89 -2.38 5.42
CA LEU A 81 -9.60 -2.68 6.06
C LEU A 81 -8.44 -2.17 5.21
N SER A 82 -7.48 -1.50 5.83
CA SER A 82 -6.17 -1.21 5.24
C SER A 82 -5.10 -2.14 5.82
N LEU A 83 -3.99 -2.31 5.09
CA LEU A 83 -2.85 -3.06 5.63
C LEU A 83 -2.21 -2.26 6.76
N GLU A 84 -1.83 -2.90 7.86
CA GLU A 84 -1.16 -2.21 8.97
C GLU A 84 0.12 -1.50 8.46
N GLY A 85 0.23 -0.20 8.75
CA GLY A 85 1.26 0.69 8.20
C GLY A 85 0.91 1.38 6.87
N GLU A 86 -0.28 1.13 6.31
CA GLU A 86 -0.94 2.05 5.36
C GLU A 86 -1.71 3.10 6.18
N ALA A 87 -0.99 4.09 6.70
CA ALA A 87 -1.52 5.43 6.51
C ALA A 87 -1.54 5.63 4.98
N MET A 88 -2.68 6.02 4.43
CA MET A 88 -2.76 6.65 3.10
C MET A 88 -2.00 7.99 3.14
N SER A 89 -0.73 7.98 3.52
CA SER A 89 0.16 9.09 3.33
C SER A 89 0.51 9.07 1.85
N ASP A 90 -0.16 9.88 1.06
CA ASP A 90 0.39 10.28 -0.22
C ASP A 90 1.73 11.00 0.02
N TYR A 91 2.58 11.06 -1.00
CA TYR A 91 3.82 11.81 -0.87
C TYR A 91 3.50 13.29 -0.63
N ALA A 92 4.16 13.88 0.36
CA ALA A 92 4.05 15.30 0.62
C ALA A 92 4.53 16.10 -0.60
N ILE A 93 3.78 17.15 -0.94
CA ILE A 93 4.13 18.11 -1.97
C ILE A 93 4.41 19.45 -1.30
N ASN A 94 5.63 19.96 -1.46
CA ASN A 94 6.00 21.28 -0.98
C ASN A 94 5.96 22.25 -2.14
N ILE A 95 5.22 23.35 -2.00
CA ILE A 95 5.10 24.40 -3.02
C ILE A 95 5.66 25.70 -2.45
N PHE A 96 6.56 26.33 -3.18
CA PHE A 96 7.21 27.58 -2.79
C PHE A 96 7.52 28.45 -4.01
N TRP A 97 7.64 29.75 -3.80
CA TRP A 97 8.08 30.67 -4.84
C TRP A 97 9.60 30.59 -5.00
N SER A 98 10.09 30.55 -6.25
CA SER A 98 11.51 30.67 -6.58
C SER A 98 11.79 32.04 -7.18
N ASP A 99 12.58 32.87 -6.50
CA ASP A 99 13.04 34.14 -7.05
C ASP A 99 14.02 33.95 -8.22
N GLU A 100 14.71 32.80 -8.27
CA GLU A 100 15.64 32.45 -9.35
C GLU A 100 14.91 32.14 -10.66
N ASP A 101 13.83 31.36 -10.57
CA ASP A 101 13.05 30.91 -11.73
C ASP A 101 11.88 31.86 -12.06
N GLY A 102 11.48 32.72 -11.12
CA GLY A 102 10.34 33.62 -11.28
C GLY A 102 9.00 32.91 -11.36
N GLU A 103 8.89 31.72 -10.76
CA GLU A 103 7.71 30.86 -10.78
C GLU A 103 7.55 30.06 -9.46
N TYR A 104 6.39 29.45 -9.27
CA TYR A 104 6.18 28.51 -8.17
C TYR A 104 6.79 27.17 -8.51
N ILE A 105 7.59 26.63 -7.60
CA ILE A 105 8.17 25.30 -7.68
C ILE A 105 7.41 24.37 -6.73
N ALA A 106 7.00 23.22 -7.23
CA ALA A 106 6.44 22.14 -6.45
C ALA A 106 7.39 20.94 -6.48
N ILE A 107 7.75 20.41 -5.31
CA ILE A 107 8.64 19.26 -5.15
C ILE A 107 7.99 18.15 -4.35
N VAL A 108 8.38 16.90 -4.63
CA VAL A 108 8.02 15.72 -3.85
C VAL A 108 9.29 15.24 -3.11
N PRO A 109 9.53 15.63 -1.84
CA PRO A 109 10.84 15.45 -1.20
C PRO A 109 11.31 13.99 -1.13
N ASP A 110 10.38 13.06 -0.94
CA ASP A 110 10.66 11.63 -0.85
C ASP A 110 10.94 11.00 -2.23
N LEU A 111 10.51 11.64 -3.32
CA LEU A 111 10.78 11.21 -4.69
C LEU A 111 11.87 12.10 -5.29
N ARG A 112 13.13 11.78 -5.01
CA ARG A 112 14.27 12.61 -5.44
C ARG A 112 14.23 12.91 -6.94
N GLY A 113 14.27 14.20 -7.27
CA GLY A 113 14.22 14.70 -8.66
C GLY A 113 12.81 14.83 -9.23
N CYS A 114 11.76 14.50 -8.47
CA CYS A 114 10.38 14.76 -8.85
C CYS A 114 10.00 16.19 -8.46
N SER A 115 9.97 17.08 -9.45
CA SER A 115 9.58 18.47 -9.32
C SER A 115 8.84 18.94 -10.56
N ALA A 116 8.03 19.98 -10.41
CA ALA A 116 7.46 20.73 -11.50
C ALA A 116 7.29 22.19 -11.10
N SER A 117 6.91 23.04 -12.06
CA SER A 117 6.73 24.46 -11.82
C SER A 117 5.48 25.00 -12.51
N GLY A 118 5.07 26.21 -12.12
CA GLY A 118 3.92 26.90 -12.69
C GLY A 118 3.86 28.36 -12.28
N ALA A 119 3.13 29.16 -13.05
CA ALA A 119 2.93 30.58 -12.76
C ALA A 119 2.10 30.80 -11.49
N THR A 120 1.30 29.79 -11.08
CA THR A 120 0.55 29.80 -9.82
C THR A 120 0.83 28.54 -8.99
N PRO A 121 0.58 28.56 -7.67
CA PRO A 121 0.69 27.37 -6.83
C PRO A 121 -0.14 26.18 -7.34
N GLU A 122 -1.36 26.45 -7.83
CA GLU A 122 -2.27 25.43 -8.35
C GLU A 122 -1.76 24.81 -9.65
N GLU A 123 -1.09 25.60 -10.49
CA GLU A 123 -0.44 25.11 -11.70
C GLU A 123 0.74 24.20 -11.34
N ALA A 124 1.65 24.66 -10.47
CA ALA A 124 2.77 23.85 -10.01
C ALA A 124 2.30 22.54 -9.36
N LEU A 125 1.21 22.59 -8.57
CA LEU A 125 0.59 21.41 -7.98
C LEU A 125 0.07 20.42 -9.03
N ARG A 126 -0.59 20.91 -10.09
CA ARG A 126 -1.11 20.05 -11.15
C ARG A 126 0.02 19.36 -11.90
N GLU A 127 1.04 20.12 -12.27
CA GLU A 127 2.18 19.60 -13.02
C GLU A 127 2.99 18.60 -12.18
N VAL A 128 3.18 18.85 -10.88
CA VAL A 128 3.95 17.92 -10.03
C VAL A 128 3.18 16.61 -9.78
N GLN A 129 1.85 16.63 -9.77
CA GLN A 129 1.05 15.40 -9.69
C GLN A 129 1.27 14.52 -10.93
N ILE A 130 1.30 15.12 -12.12
CA ILE A 130 1.61 14.41 -13.37
C ILE A 130 3.05 13.86 -13.31
N ALA A 131 4.01 14.69 -12.89
CA ALA A 131 5.41 14.27 -12.75
C ALA A 131 5.58 13.11 -11.75
N LYS A 132 4.86 13.16 -10.62
CA LYS A 132 4.84 12.11 -9.59
C LYS A 132 4.34 10.78 -10.15
N ASP A 133 3.23 10.81 -10.89
CA ASP A 133 2.64 9.61 -11.47
C ASP A 133 3.59 8.96 -12.49
N LEU A 134 4.19 9.77 -13.37
CA LEU A 134 5.20 9.31 -14.34
C LEU A 134 6.46 8.77 -13.66
N TRP A 135 6.95 9.45 -12.61
CA TRP A 135 8.10 9.00 -11.84
C TRP A 135 7.86 7.61 -11.26
N LEU A 136 6.69 7.40 -10.65
CA LEU A 136 6.31 6.13 -10.04
C LEU A 136 6.08 5.02 -11.08
N GLU A 137 5.54 5.36 -12.24
CA GLU A 137 5.41 4.43 -13.38
C GLU A 137 6.78 3.94 -13.84
N VAL A 138 7.69 4.85 -14.18
CA VAL A 138 9.04 4.52 -14.64
C VAL A 138 9.82 3.74 -13.58
N ALA A 139 9.73 4.13 -12.30
CA ALA A 139 10.38 3.41 -11.23
C ALA A 139 9.92 1.95 -11.17
N ARG A 140 8.63 1.68 -11.37
CA ARG A 140 8.09 0.31 -11.40
C ARG A 140 8.51 -0.46 -12.65
N GLU A 141 8.53 0.18 -13.82
CA GLU A 141 8.97 -0.45 -15.08
C GLU A 141 10.44 -0.85 -15.04
N ARG A 142 11.26 -0.03 -14.40
CA ARG A 142 12.72 -0.23 -14.28
C ARG A 142 13.11 -1.04 -13.04
N ASP A 143 12.14 -1.49 -12.25
CA ASP A 143 12.34 -2.18 -10.96
C ASP A 143 13.26 -1.39 -10.00
N TYR A 144 13.14 -0.05 -10.01
CA TYR A 144 13.78 0.82 -9.05
C TYR A 144 13.07 0.72 -7.69
N GLU A 145 13.85 0.88 -6.63
CA GLU A 145 13.30 0.99 -5.28
C GLU A 145 12.47 2.26 -5.18
N VAL A 146 11.18 2.11 -4.83
CA VAL A 146 10.25 3.22 -4.62
C VAL A 146 10.25 3.56 -3.13
N PRO A 147 10.74 4.75 -2.72
CA PRO A 147 10.77 5.16 -1.32
C PRO A 147 9.37 5.21 -0.72
N GLU A 148 9.19 4.86 0.55
CA GLU A 148 7.89 5.07 1.20
C GLU A 148 7.66 6.56 1.54
N PRO A 149 6.42 7.07 1.45
CA PRO A 149 6.07 8.41 1.92
C PRO A 149 6.41 8.57 3.40
N ARG A 150 7.18 9.61 3.74
CA ARG A 150 7.65 9.86 5.11
C ARG A 150 6.67 10.66 5.95
N TRP A 151 5.83 11.48 5.33
CA TRP A 151 4.89 12.32 6.07
C TRP A 151 3.75 11.51 6.68
N ARG A 152 3.48 11.75 7.96
CA ARG A 152 2.41 11.12 8.75
C ARG A 152 1.55 12.25 9.32
N PRO A 153 0.24 12.34 9.01
CA PRO A 153 -0.63 13.40 9.53
C PRO A 153 -0.75 13.41 11.06
N ASP A 154 -0.49 12.27 11.68
CA ASP A 154 -0.55 12.00 13.11
C ASP A 154 0.77 12.28 13.86
N GLU A 155 1.88 12.54 13.15
CA GLU A 155 3.13 12.98 13.78
C GLU A 155 3.28 14.50 13.70
N PRO A 156 3.58 15.19 14.82
CA PRO A 156 3.88 16.61 14.78
C PRO A 156 5.07 16.84 13.86
N ALA A 157 4.93 17.75 12.89
CA ALA A 157 6.00 18.14 11.99
C ALA A 157 7.25 18.48 12.82
N LYS A 158 8.28 17.65 12.74
CA LYS A 158 9.58 17.97 13.32
C LYS A 158 10.08 19.20 12.57
N ALA A 159 10.15 20.33 13.26
CA ALA A 159 10.78 21.53 12.72
C ALA A 159 12.19 21.14 12.25
N ALA A 160 12.44 21.23 10.95
CA ALA A 160 13.78 21.14 10.42
C ALA A 160 14.52 22.40 10.90
N GLY A 161 15.55 22.19 11.73
CA GLY A 161 16.46 23.24 12.20
C GLY A 161 17.55 23.53 11.19
#